data_AF-A0A0G1TYE1-F1
#
_entry.id   AF-A0A0G1TYE1-F1
#
_cell.length_a   1.000
_cell.length_b   1.000
_cell.length_c   1.000
_cell.angle_alpha   90.00
_cell.angle_beta   90.00
_cell.angle_gamma   90.00
#
_symmetry.space_group_name_H-M   'P 1'
#
loop_
_entity.id
_entity.type
_entity.pdbx_description
1 polymer ?
#
loop_
_entity_poly.entity_id
_entity_poly.type
_entity_poly.pdbx_seq_one_letter_code
_entity_poly.pdbx_strand_id
1 'polypeptide(L)'
;MEKEVTDKLKKFFNDRESLLKEDSEVVYFLVEARKILEHQRGNNNYKFLRFYADWALHVKKDRFFTEEVKEMLKSAHLGITSSEVSLDELEEFLLDFKKLKIDIANFLKINNLPTDLVGQEGLWENFANIYTDIISNQPIKLPIETKFLIINVSKDGPTTNIKTSVEQEN
;
A
#
# COMPACT_ATOMS: atom_id res chain seq x y z
N MET A 1 18.75 11.72 12.49
CA MET A 1 17.40 11.13 12.46
C MET A 1 17.28 10.09 11.35
N GLU A 2 17.38 10.43 10.06
CA GLU A 2 17.33 9.44 8.95
C GLU A 2 18.28 8.25 9.14
N LYS A 3 19.57 8.50 9.39
CA LYS A 3 20.56 7.43 9.64
C LYS A 3 20.18 6.52 10.81
N GLU A 4 19.65 7.10 11.89
CA GLU A 4 19.24 6.33 13.08
C GLU A 4 18.04 5.43 12.80
N VAL A 5 17.06 5.92 12.02
CA VAL A 5 15.89 5.14 11.57
C VAL A 5 16.34 4.02 10.63
N THR A 6 17.24 4.31 9.69
CA THR A 6 17.82 3.30 8.80
C THR A 6 18.60 2.23 9.57
N ASP A 7 19.38 2.61 10.59
CA ASP A 7 20.14 1.67 11.41
C ASP A 7 19.21 0.80 12.29
N LYS A 8 18.12 1.35 12.83
CA LYS A 8 17.06 0.57 13.52
C LYS A 8 16.41 -0.43 12.59
N LEU A 9 16.11 -0.02 11.35
CA LEU A 9 15.53 -0.90 10.36
C LEU A 9 16.51 -2.02 9.96
N LYS A 10 17.79 -1.70 9.71
CA LYS A 10 18.84 -2.72 9.48
C LYS A 10 18.92 -3.74 10.60
N LYS A 11 18.95 -3.27 11.84
CA LYS A 11 18.96 -4.15 13.02
C LYS A 11 17.72 -5.04 13.05
N PHE A 12 16.54 -4.48 12.80
CA PHE A 12 15.30 -5.24 12.74
C PHE A 12 15.34 -6.38 11.69
N PHE A 13 15.95 -6.14 10.51
CA PHE A 13 16.12 -7.18 9.50
C PHE A 13 17.17 -8.24 9.90
N ASN A 14 18.25 -7.84 10.58
CA ASN A 14 19.36 -8.74 10.91
C ASN A 14 19.13 -9.59 12.16
N ASP A 15 18.34 -9.09 13.12
CA ASP A 15 18.12 -9.75 14.42
C ASP A 15 17.08 -10.88 14.35
N ARG A 16 16.51 -11.17 13.17
CA ARG A 16 15.42 -12.14 13.00
C ARG A 16 15.82 -13.25 12.03
N GLU A 17 15.55 -14.49 12.43
CA GLU A 17 15.72 -15.68 11.57
C GLU A 17 14.72 -15.70 10.40
N SER A 18 13.61 -14.96 10.52
CA SER A 18 12.60 -14.83 9.48
C SER A 18 11.94 -13.45 9.53
N LEU A 19 11.74 -12.85 8.37
CA LEU A 19 11.22 -11.50 8.23
C LEU A 19 9.70 -11.48 8.09
N LEU A 20 9.05 -10.53 8.76
CA LEU A 20 7.67 -10.11 8.52
C LEU A 20 6.66 -11.28 8.57
N LYS A 21 6.66 -12.04 9.66
CA LYS A 21 5.71 -13.12 9.98
C LYS A 21 4.45 -12.64 10.70
N GLU A 22 4.50 -11.48 11.34
CA GLU A 22 3.39 -10.93 12.10
C GLU A 22 2.97 -9.55 11.60
N ASP A 23 1.70 -9.20 11.82
CA ASP A 23 1.14 -7.88 11.50
C ASP A 23 2.00 -6.75 12.08
N SER A 24 2.44 -6.91 13.34
CA SER A 24 3.25 -5.91 14.05
C SER A 24 4.58 -5.62 13.34
N GLU A 25 5.18 -6.64 12.72
CA GLU A 25 6.44 -6.54 12.00
C GLU A 25 6.26 -5.84 10.65
N VAL A 26 5.20 -6.18 9.92
CA VAL A 26 4.83 -5.51 8.66
C VAL A 26 4.54 -4.04 8.91
N VAL A 27 3.73 -3.72 9.92
CA VAL A 27 3.42 -2.35 10.33
C VAL A 27 4.70 -1.61 10.74
N TYR A 28 5.57 -2.24 11.55
CA TYR A 28 6.83 -1.64 11.94
C TYR A 28 7.70 -1.28 10.73
N PHE A 29 7.85 -2.20 9.77
CA PHE A 29 8.56 -1.94 8.52
C PHE A 29 7.99 -0.73 7.77
N LEU A 30 6.66 -0.68 7.58
CA LEU A 30 6.00 0.41 6.86
C LEU A 30 6.18 1.77 7.57
N VAL A 31 6.13 1.78 8.90
CA VAL A 31 6.36 2.99 9.72
C VAL A 31 7.80 3.50 9.56
N GLU A 32 8.80 2.63 9.72
CA GLU A 32 10.20 3.03 9.60
C GLU A 32 10.54 3.43 8.15
N ALA A 33 10.00 2.71 7.16
CA ALA A 33 10.13 3.09 5.75
C ALA A 33 9.55 4.48 5.48
N ARG A 34 8.34 4.77 5.99
CA ARG A 34 7.72 6.10 5.86
C ARG A 34 8.58 7.20 6.48
N LYS A 35 9.15 6.98 7.68
CA LYS A 35 10.05 7.95 8.33
C LYS A 35 11.26 8.28 7.47
N ILE A 36 11.91 7.27 6.88
CA ILE A 36 13.04 7.46 5.94
C ILE A 36 12.58 8.26 4.72
N LEU A 37 11.44 7.88 4.14
CA LEU A 37 10.88 8.56 2.97
C LEU A 37 10.48 10.02 3.26
N GLU A 38 10.05 10.36 4.47
CA GLU A 38 9.75 11.74 4.88
C GLU A 38 11.00 12.63 4.96
N HIS A 39 12.17 12.03 5.25
CA HIS A 39 13.45 12.74 5.22
C HIS A 39 13.93 13.04 3.80
N GLN A 40 13.61 12.18 2.84
CA GLN A 40 14.00 12.29 1.44
C GLN A 40 13.09 13.24 0.63
N ARG A 41 12.66 14.36 1.24
CA ARG A 41 11.65 15.30 0.70
C ARG A 41 11.96 15.67 -0.76
N GLY A 42 10.93 15.58 -1.61
CA GLY A 42 11.00 15.92 -3.04
C GLY A 42 11.19 14.72 -3.97
N ASN A 43 11.53 13.54 -3.44
CA ASN A 43 11.70 12.34 -4.25
C ASN A 43 10.39 11.54 -4.36
N ASN A 44 9.72 11.64 -5.50
CA ASN A 44 8.45 10.95 -5.80
C ASN A 44 8.66 9.49 -6.28
N ASN A 45 9.89 8.99 -6.19
CA ASN A 45 10.30 7.66 -6.67
C ASN A 45 9.70 6.48 -5.90
N TYR A 46 9.00 6.73 -4.79
CA TYR A 46 8.43 5.70 -3.90
C TYR A 46 6.94 5.92 -3.61
N LYS A 47 6.20 6.38 -4.63
CA LYS A 47 4.79 6.76 -4.49
C LYS A 47 3.88 5.60 -4.06
N PHE A 48 4.16 4.37 -4.47
CA PHE A 48 3.36 3.20 -4.06
C PHE A 48 3.72 2.80 -2.64
N LEU A 49 5.01 2.74 -2.29
CA LEU A 49 5.41 2.49 -0.90
C LEU A 49 4.80 3.54 0.05
N ARG A 50 4.77 4.82 -0.33
CA ARG A 50 4.07 5.86 0.44
C ARG A 50 2.57 5.60 0.52
N PHE A 51 1.93 5.26 -0.60
CA PHE A 51 0.49 5.00 -0.63
C PHE A 51 0.10 3.85 0.30
N TYR A 52 0.79 2.71 0.20
CA TYR A 52 0.52 1.51 0.99
C TYR A 52 0.92 1.72 2.47
N ALA A 53 2.06 2.34 2.76
CA ALA A 53 2.42 2.68 4.14
C ALA A 53 1.44 3.67 4.79
N ASP A 54 0.88 4.60 4.03
CA ASP A 54 -0.18 5.49 4.52
C ASP A 54 -1.48 4.75 4.75
N TRP A 55 -1.87 3.87 3.82
CA TRP A 55 -3.08 3.09 3.94
C TRP A 55 -3.10 2.24 5.20
N ALA A 56 -2.08 1.39 5.41
CA ALA A 56 -2.01 0.48 6.56
C ALA A 56 -2.10 1.17 7.94
N LEU A 57 -1.76 2.46 8.02
CA LEU A 57 -1.73 3.25 9.26
C LEU A 57 -2.98 4.09 9.49
N HIS A 58 -3.96 4.03 8.58
CA HIS A 58 -5.18 4.81 8.66
C HIS A 58 -6.42 3.91 8.66
N VAL A 59 -7.38 4.24 9.53
CA VAL A 59 -8.69 3.55 9.59
C VAL A 59 -9.46 3.60 8.27
N LYS A 60 -9.12 4.55 7.40
CA LYS A 60 -9.58 4.68 6.02
C LYS A 60 -8.54 5.44 5.22
N LYS A 61 -8.37 5.11 3.94
CA LYS A 61 -7.52 5.85 3.02
C LYS A 61 -8.37 6.89 2.28
N ASP A 62 -8.40 8.13 2.77
CA ASP A 62 -9.25 9.21 2.22
C ASP A 62 -8.47 10.47 1.77
N ARG A 63 -7.14 10.47 1.94
CA ARG A 63 -6.26 11.62 1.68
C ARG A 63 -4.98 11.16 0.97
N PHE A 64 -4.19 12.11 0.48
CA PHE A 64 -2.84 11.88 -0.07
C PHE A 64 -2.77 10.76 -1.13
N PHE A 65 -3.56 10.93 -2.19
CA PHE A 65 -3.42 10.13 -3.41
C PHE A 65 -2.52 10.89 -4.40
N THR A 66 -1.54 10.22 -5.00
CA THR A 66 -0.83 10.77 -6.17
C THR A 66 -1.77 10.75 -7.38
N GLU A 67 -1.54 11.62 -8.36
CA GLU A 67 -2.38 11.66 -9.56
C GLU A 67 -2.43 10.31 -10.28
N GLU A 68 -1.29 9.60 -10.39
CA GLU A 68 -1.28 8.23 -10.96
C GLU A 68 -2.17 7.26 -10.18
N VAL A 69 -2.13 7.28 -8.84
CA VAL A 69 -2.99 6.41 -8.03
C VAL A 69 -4.46 6.80 -8.24
N LYS A 70 -4.78 8.10 -8.30
CA LYS A 70 -6.15 8.56 -8.57
C LYS A 70 -6.62 8.12 -9.95
N GLU A 71 -5.80 8.29 -10.98
CA GLU A 71 -6.11 7.91 -12.36
C GLU A 71 -6.36 6.42 -12.47
N MET A 72 -5.50 5.58 -11.87
CA MET A 72 -5.69 4.13 -11.87
C MET A 72 -6.97 3.69 -11.14
N LEU A 73 -7.24 4.24 -9.96
CA LEU A 73 -8.46 3.90 -9.21
C LEU A 73 -9.73 4.37 -9.95
N LYS A 74 -9.66 5.51 -10.64
CA LYS A 74 -10.77 6.02 -11.47
C LYS A 74 -10.94 5.23 -12.76
N SER A 75 -9.87 4.84 -13.44
CA SER A 75 -9.95 4.07 -14.69
C SER A 75 -10.54 2.69 -14.43
N ALA A 76 -10.09 2.02 -13.37
CA ALA A 76 -10.67 0.76 -12.92
C ALA A 76 -12.17 0.92 -12.64
N HIS A 77 -12.58 1.97 -11.96
CA HIS A 77 -13.99 2.26 -11.73
C HIS A 77 -14.79 2.53 -13.01
N LEU A 78 -14.29 3.40 -13.88
CA LEU A 78 -14.99 3.78 -15.11
C LEU A 78 -15.22 2.57 -16.00
N GLY A 79 -14.22 1.70 -16.16
CA GLY A 79 -14.42 0.51 -16.97
C GLY A 79 -15.28 -0.57 -16.29
N ILE A 80 -15.35 -0.62 -14.95
CA ILE A 80 -16.39 -1.41 -14.26
C ILE A 80 -17.79 -0.88 -14.64
N THR A 81 -17.96 0.45 -14.72
CA THR A 81 -19.26 1.05 -15.09
C THR A 81 -19.58 0.99 -16.59
N SER A 82 -18.56 0.96 -17.46
CA SER A 82 -18.74 0.84 -18.92
C SER A 82 -18.68 -0.60 -19.43
N SER A 83 -18.48 -1.59 -18.55
CA SER A 83 -18.24 -3.00 -18.88
C SER A 83 -16.97 -3.25 -19.72
N GLU A 84 -16.03 -2.30 -19.74
CA GLU A 84 -14.78 -2.35 -20.51
C GLU A 84 -13.54 -2.69 -19.66
N VAL A 85 -13.62 -2.55 -18.32
CA VAL A 85 -12.55 -2.94 -17.37
C VAL A 85 -13.15 -3.84 -16.30
N SER A 86 -12.54 -5.00 -16.08
CA SER A 86 -12.95 -5.96 -15.06
C SER A 86 -12.40 -5.59 -13.67
N LEU A 87 -13.00 -6.16 -12.62
CA LEU A 87 -12.44 -6.12 -11.26
C LEU A 87 -11.00 -6.65 -11.22
N ASP A 88 -10.61 -7.46 -12.20
CA ASP A 88 -9.27 -8.02 -12.34
C ASP A 88 -8.17 -6.94 -12.47
N GLU A 89 -8.42 -5.81 -13.14
CA GLU A 89 -7.41 -4.73 -13.21
C GLU A 89 -7.24 -4.02 -11.86
N LEU A 90 -8.33 -3.90 -11.11
CA LEU A 90 -8.30 -3.35 -9.75
C LEU A 90 -7.59 -4.31 -8.79
N GLU A 91 -7.82 -5.61 -8.96
CA GLU A 91 -7.15 -6.68 -8.23
C GLU A 91 -5.66 -6.72 -8.53
N GLU A 92 -5.26 -6.69 -9.82
CA GLU A 92 -3.86 -6.62 -10.21
C GLU A 92 -3.17 -5.38 -9.60
N PHE A 93 -3.88 -4.25 -9.53
CA PHE A 93 -3.31 -3.05 -8.94
C PHE A 93 -3.18 -3.13 -7.41
N LEU A 94 -4.25 -3.53 -6.72
CA LEU A 94 -4.38 -3.44 -5.26
C LEU A 94 -3.87 -4.67 -4.51
N LEU A 95 -3.86 -5.85 -5.14
CA LEU A 95 -3.57 -7.13 -4.50
C LEU A 95 -2.35 -7.87 -5.09
N ASP A 96 -1.98 -7.67 -6.36
CA ASP A 96 -0.71 -8.27 -6.83
C ASP A 96 0.51 -7.56 -6.23
N PHE A 97 0.31 -6.34 -5.72
CA PHE A 97 1.33 -5.51 -5.09
C PHE A 97 2.60 -5.33 -5.97
N LYS A 98 2.54 -5.56 -7.29
CA LYS A 98 3.70 -5.53 -8.20
C LYS A 98 4.45 -4.20 -8.13
N LYS A 99 3.72 -3.08 -8.20
CA LYS A 99 4.30 -1.73 -8.10
C LYS A 99 4.88 -1.45 -6.71
N LEU A 100 4.24 -1.95 -5.65
CA LEU A 100 4.77 -1.87 -4.28
C LEU A 100 6.07 -2.68 -4.14
N LYS A 101 6.13 -3.89 -4.71
CA LYS A 101 7.33 -4.73 -4.72
C LYS A 101 8.51 -4.02 -5.32
N ILE A 102 8.30 -3.33 -6.45
CA ILE A 102 9.33 -2.54 -7.13
C ILE A 102 9.81 -1.39 -6.24
N ASP A 103 8.88 -0.62 -5.66
CA ASP A 103 9.23 0.49 -4.75
C ASP A 103 10.01 -0.01 -3.53
N ILE A 104 9.59 -1.12 -2.91
CA ILE A 104 10.28 -1.74 -1.77
C ILE A 104 11.67 -2.22 -2.19
N ALA A 105 11.81 -2.90 -3.33
CA ALA A 105 13.10 -3.38 -3.81
C ALA A 105 14.10 -2.23 -4.00
N ASN A 106 13.65 -1.15 -4.64
CA ASN A 106 14.47 0.05 -4.84
C ASN A 106 14.78 0.76 -3.52
N PHE A 107 13.81 0.84 -2.61
CA PHE A 107 13.96 1.42 -1.29
C PHE A 107 15.02 0.66 -0.47
N LEU A 108 14.92 -0.66 -0.41
CA LEU A 108 15.86 -1.51 0.33
C LEU A 108 17.28 -1.36 -0.25
N LYS A 109 17.42 -1.45 -1.58
CA LYS A 109 18.71 -1.32 -2.26
C LYS A 109 19.38 0.03 -2.00
N ILE A 110 18.65 1.14 -2.16
CA ILE A 110 19.21 2.50 -2.00
C ILE A 110 19.63 2.76 -0.56
N ASN A 111 18.92 2.20 0.42
CA ASN A 111 19.24 2.36 1.84
C ASN A 111 20.22 1.30 2.37
N ASN A 112 20.76 0.44 1.50
CA ASN A 112 21.63 -0.69 1.85
C ASN A 112 21.00 -1.61 2.92
N LEU A 113 19.72 -1.93 2.76
CA LEU A 113 18.95 -2.86 3.59
C LEU A 113 18.91 -4.25 2.94
N PRO A 114 18.73 -5.33 3.73
CA PRO A 114 18.53 -6.67 3.18
C PRO A 114 17.38 -6.72 2.19
N THR A 115 17.59 -7.37 1.03
CA THR A 115 16.63 -7.42 -0.09
C THR A 115 15.86 -8.74 -0.16
N ASP A 116 16.09 -9.66 0.78
CA ASP A 116 15.46 -11.00 0.80
C ASP A 116 13.94 -10.94 0.75
N LEU A 117 13.33 -9.95 1.41
CA LEU A 117 11.88 -9.72 1.40
C LEU A 117 11.28 -9.72 -0.01
N VAL A 118 11.96 -9.12 -0.99
CA VAL A 118 11.49 -9.04 -2.37
C VAL A 118 12.13 -10.08 -3.29
N GLY A 119 13.31 -10.60 -2.90
CA GLY A 119 14.10 -11.55 -3.67
C GLY A 119 13.68 -13.01 -3.49
N GLN A 120 13.02 -13.35 -2.38
CA GLN A 120 12.52 -14.69 -2.10
C GLN A 120 11.00 -14.72 -2.25
N GLU A 121 10.48 -15.57 -3.14
CA GLU A 121 9.06 -15.63 -3.50
C GLU A 121 8.16 -15.85 -2.27
N GLY A 122 8.50 -16.82 -1.41
CA GLY A 122 7.71 -17.10 -0.20
C GLY A 122 7.70 -15.98 0.85
N LEU A 123 8.75 -15.16 0.96
CA LEU A 123 8.75 -14.02 1.89
C LEU A 123 7.86 -12.89 1.39
N TRP A 124 7.85 -12.67 0.08
CA TRP A 124 6.98 -11.67 -0.54
C TRP A 124 5.50 -12.06 -0.44
N GLU A 125 5.17 -13.31 -0.73
CA GLU A 125 3.80 -13.82 -0.59
C GLU A 125 3.31 -13.71 0.86
N ASN A 126 4.16 -14.05 1.84
CA ASN A 126 3.82 -13.91 3.25
C ASN A 126 3.55 -12.45 3.62
N PHE A 127 4.40 -11.53 3.16
CA PHE A 127 4.19 -10.09 3.33
C PHE A 127 2.86 -9.63 2.70
N ALA A 128 2.57 -10.03 1.45
CA ALA A 128 1.34 -9.65 0.75
C ALA A 128 0.09 -10.15 1.48
N ASN A 129 0.13 -11.39 1.99
CA ASN A 129 -0.97 -11.98 2.76
C ASN A 129 -1.24 -11.20 4.06
N ILE A 130 -0.20 -10.97 4.86
CA ILE A 130 -0.32 -10.22 6.13
C ILE A 130 -0.75 -8.78 5.86
N TYR A 131 -0.17 -8.15 4.83
CA TYR A 131 -0.53 -6.78 4.44
C TYR A 131 -2.01 -6.69 4.06
N THR A 132 -2.52 -7.64 3.27
CA THR A 132 -3.94 -7.71 2.90
C THR A 132 -4.84 -7.83 4.12
N ASP A 133 -4.45 -8.64 5.12
CA ASP A 133 -5.18 -8.76 6.37
C ASP A 133 -5.21 -7.42 7.14
N ILE A 134 -4.09 -6.70 7.21
CA ILE A 134 -4.01 -5.37 7.85
C ILE A 134 -4.98 -4.36 7.21
N ILE A 135 -5.04 -4.31 5.88
CA ILE A 135 -5.88 -3.33 5.15
C ILE A 135 -7.34 -3.78 4.95
N SER A 136 -7.68 -5.02 5.31
CA SER A 136 -8.99 -5.62 5.02
C SER A 136 -10.18 -4.84 5.60
N ASN A 137 -9.96 -4.15 6.72
CA ASN A 137 -10.96 -3.33 7.41
C ASN A 137 -10.74 -1.82 7.23
N GLN A 138 -9.92 -1.43 6.24
CA GLN A 138 -9.51 -0.05 6.00
C GLN A 138 -9.94 0.36 4.59
N PRO A 139 -11.15 0.91 4.38
CA PRO A 139 -11.62 1.24 3.04
C PRO A 139 -10.80 2.38 2.41
N ILE A 140 -10.60 2.31 1.09
CA ILE A 140 -10.21 3.48 0.29
C ILE A 140 -11.48 4.27 -0.02
N LYS A 141 -11.44 5.57 0.26
CA LYS A 141 -12.51 6.51 -0.07
C LYS A 141 -11.97 7.55 -1.04
N LEU A 142 -12.22 7.36 -2.33
CA LEU A 142 -11.76 8.24 -3.39
C LEU A 142 -12.86 9.24 -3.78
N PRO A 143 -12.62 10.56 -3.69
CA PRO A 143 -13.56 11.57 -4.18
C PRO A 143 -13.70 11.53 -5.71
N ILE A 144 -14.93 11.47 -6.21
CA ILE A 144 -15.28 11.55 -7.63
C ILE A 144 -16.45 12.51 -7.79
N GLU A 145 -16.16 13.73 -8.25
CA GLU A 145 -17.14 14.83 -8.39
C GLU A 145 -17.93 15.07 -7.08
N THR A 146 -19.24 14.78 -7.10
CA THR A 146 -20.17 14.93 -5.95
C THR A 146 -20.37 13.63 -5.17
N LYS A 147 -19.61 12.58 -5.50
CA LYS A 147 -19.72 11.23 -4.94
C LYS A 147 -18.37 10.74 -4.39
N PHE A 148 -18.41 9.60 -3.74
CA PHE A 148 -17.23 8.85 -3.33
C PHE A 148 -17.29 7.44 -3.88
N LEU A 149 -16.17 6.99 -4.44
CA LEU A 149 -15.90 5.59 -4.67
C LEU A 149 -15.31 5.00 -3.39
N ILE A 150 -15.97 3.98 -2.86
CA ILE A 150 -15.49 3.19 -1.73
C ILE A 150 -14.97 1.87 -2.28
N ILE A 151 -13.71 1.56 -1.97
CA ILE A 151 -13.07 0.31 -2.34
C ILE A 151 -12.69 -0.41 -1.05
N ASN A 152 -13.20 -1.62 -0.89
CA ASN A 152 -12.75 -2.53 0.17
C ASN A 152 -11.89 -3.60 -0.46
N VAL A 153 -10.90 -4.07 0.28
CA VAL A 153 -10.01 -5.14 -0.16
C VAL A 153 -10.11 -6.30 0.81
N SER A 154 -10.12 -7.51 0.29
CA SER A 154 -10.14 -8.75 1.06
C SER A 154 -9.33 -9.82 0.33
N LYS A 155 -9.16 -10.98 0.96
CA LYS A 155 -8.56 -12.15 0.32
C LYS A 155 -9.37 -12.68 -0.87
N ASP A 156 -10.66 -12.38 -0.92
CA ASP A 156 -11.56 -12.76 -2.02
C ASP A 156 -11.55 -11.73 -3.17
N GLY A 157 -10.65 -10.74 -3.10
CA GLY A 157 -10.52 -9.68 -4.10
C GLY A 157 -11.05 -8.32 -3.62
N PRO A 158 -10.86 -7.26 -4.44
CA PRO A 158 -11.41 -5.94 -4.17
C PRO A 158 -12.91 -5.87 -4.51
N THR A 159 -13.66 -5.12 -3.70
CA THR A 159 -15.06 -4.78 -3.97
C THR A 159 -15.22 -3.26 -4.04
N THR A 160 -16.16 -2.79 -4.87
CA THR A 160 -16.39 -1.36 -5.06
C THR A 160 -17.85 -0.98 -4.88
N ASN A 161 -18.10 0.21 -4.31
CA ASN A 161 -19.43 0.79 -4.17
C ASN A 161 -19.35 2.32 -4.31
N ILE A 162 -20.39 2.96 -4.85
CA ILE A 162 -20.47 4.43 -4.95
C ILE A 162 -21.46 4.96 -3.92
N LYS A 163 -21.06 5.97 -3.14
CA LYS A 163 -21.94 6.69 -2.21
C LYS A 163 -22.02 8.17 -2.55
N THR A 164 -23.19 8.77 -2.33
CA THR A 164 -23.36 10.21 -2.50
C THR A 164 -22.73 10.98 -1.33
N SER A 165 -22.29 12.22 -1.55
CA SER A 165 -21.68 13.03 -0.48
C SER A 165 -22.64 13.34 0.69
N VAL A 166 -23.94 13.12 0.50
CA VAL A 166 -25.01 13.40 1.47
C VAL A 166 -25.23 12.22 2.45
N GLU A 167 -24.74 11.02 2.14
CA GLU A 167 -24.87 9.82 3.00
C GLU A 167 -23.83 9.75 4.13
N GLN A 168 -23.13 10.85 4.42
CA GLN A 168 -22.20 10.93 5.55
C GLN A 168 -22.93 11.45 6.78
N GLU A 169 -23.52 10.54 7.56
CA GLU A 169 -23.65 10.57 9.02
C GLU A 169 -24.78 9.61 9.44
N ASN A 170 -24.38 8.41 9.86
CA ASN A 170 -24.97 7.63 10.94
C ASN A 170 -23.93 6.62 11.43
#